data_AF-A0A1Q6M399-F1
#
_entry.id   AF-A0A1Q6M399-F1
#
_cell.length_a   1.000
_cell.length_b   1.000
_cell.length_c   1.000
_cell.angle_alpha   90.00
_cell.angle_beta   90.00
_cell.angle_gamma   90.00
#
_symmetry.space_group_name_H-M   'P 1'
#
loop_
_entity.id
_entity.type
_entity.pdbx_description
1 polymer ?
#
loop_
_entity_poly.entity_id
_entity_poly.type
_entity_poly.pdbx_seq_one_letter_code
_entity_poly.pdbx_strand_id
1 'polypeptide(L)'
;MKKELIIVIIIVIAIIILDTITHNYTKINFAKINEQLEQIKEISEEIYIMEKEQDIVENTSKEGKENDNKTSKQEKLKEKIKTMEEDWKSINNKTALYIEHEELEKANVSMVKFKRYIQLEEYTEAIAELENCKYILDHIRDKEAMQIINLF
;
A
#
# COMPACT_ATOMS: atom_id res chain seq x y z
N MET A 1 44.83 -15.66 14.25
CA MET A 1 43.75 -16.61 14.61
C MET A 1 42.72 -16.06 15.59
N LYS A 2 42.98 -15.85 16.91
CA LYS A 2 41.94 -15.37 17.85
C LYS A 2 41.35 -13.99 17.50
N LYS A 3 42.21 -13.03 17.09
CA LYS A 3 41.78 -11.67 16.69
C LYS A 3 40.93 -11.68 15.42
N GLU A 4 41.30 -12.50 14.44
CA GLU A 4 40.52 -12.69 13.20
C GLU A 4 39.16 -13.33 13.48
N LEU A 5 39.11 -14.36 14.34
CA LEU A 5 37.87 -15.01 14.77
C LEU A 5 36.89 -14.02 15.42
N ILE A 6 37.40 -13.12 16.27
CA ILE A 6 36.59 -12.09 16.93
C ILE A 6 35.97 -11.13 15.90
N ILE A 7 36.73 -10.72 14.88
CA ILE A 7 36.23 -9.84 13.81
C ILE A 7 35.09 -10.52 13.04
N VAL A 8 35.25 -11.79 12.69
CA VAL A 8 34.20 -12.55 11.98
C VAL A 8 32.92 -12.64 12.81
N ILE A 9 33.02 -12.93 14.11
CA ILE A 9 31.86 -12.98 15.02
C ILE A 9 31.14 -11.64 15.06
N ILE A 10 31.87 -10.52 15.12
CA ILE A 10 31.28 -9.17 15.13
C ILE A 10 30.51 -8.91 13.82
N ILE A 11 31.07 -9.29 12.68
CA ILE A 11 30.41 -9.10 11.37
C ILE A 11 29.11 -9.91 11.30
N VAL A 12 29.12 -11.17 11.74
CA VAL A 12 27.92 -12.02 11.75
C VAL A 12 26.83 -11.42 12.65
N ILE A 13 27.19 -10.94 13.84
CA ILE A 13 26.24 -10.25 14.73
C ILE A 13 25.66 -9.00 14.07
N ALA A 14 26.49 -8.21 13.39
CA ALA A 14 26.05 -7.00 12.69
C ALA A 14 25.05 -7.31 11.56
N ILE A 15 25.26 -8.39 10.81
CA ILE A 15 24.34 -8.85 9.75
C ILE A 15 22.98 -9.21 10.36
N ILE A 16 22.96 -10.00 11.43
CA ILE A 16 21.71 -10.41 12.11
C ILE A 16 20.94 -9.19 12.64
N ILE A 17 21.65 -8.22 13.21
CA ILE A 17 21.04 -6.97 13.70
C ILE A 17 20.44 -6.18 12.53
N LEU A 18 21.19 -6.03 11.44
CA LEU A 18 20.72 -5.26 10.28
C LEU A 18 19.48 -5.90 9.64
N ASP A 19 19.48 -7.21 9.48
CA ASP A 19 18.34 -7.98 8.99
C ASP A 19 17.11 -7.79 9.89
N THR A 20 17.29 -7.93 11.22
CA THR A 20 16.20 -7.71 12.18
C THR A 20 15.60 -6.30 12.09
N ILE A 21 16.45 -5.28 11.92
CA ILE A 21 16.01 -3.88 11.79
C ILE A 21 15.23 -3.68 10.49
N THR A 22 15.76 -4.15 9.37
CA THR A 22 15.16 -3.97 8.03
C THR A 22 13.85 -4.75 7.90
N HIS A 23 13.79 -5.98 8.40
CA HIS A 23 12.56 -6.77 8.45
C HIS A 23 11.48 -6.07 9.27
N ASN A 24 11.80 -5.62 10.49
CA ASN A 24 10.82 -4.95 11.34
C ASN A 24 10.34 -3.62 10.74
N TYR A 25 11.26 -2.88 10.11
CA TYR A 25 10.90 -1.66 9.38
C TYR A 25 9.91 -1.96 8.25
N THR A 26 10.19 -2.96 7.42
CA THR A 26 9.33 -3.37 6.30
C THR A 26 7.95 -3.78 6.81
N LYS A 27 7.90 -4.67 7.81
CA LYS A 27 6.65 -5.17 8.38
C LYS A 27 5.73 -4.06 8.87
N ILE A 28 6.25 -3.13 9.67
CA ILE A 28 5.46 -2.04 10.24
C ILE A 28 4.95 -1.09 9.15
N ASN A 29 5.84 -0.69 8.25
CA ASN A 29 5.52 0.33 7.24
C ASN A 29 4.60 -0.21 6.14
N PHE A 30 4.79 -1.46 5.71
CA PHE A 30 3.90 -2.06 4.70
C PHE A 30 2.52 -2.35 5.29
N ALA A 31 2.43 -2.73 6.57
CA ALA A 31 1.15 -2.83 7.27
C ALA A 31 0.41 -1.49 7.32
N LYS A 32 1.13 -0.38 7.59
CA LYS A 32 0.56 0.98 7.55
C LYS A 32 0.00 1.32 6.17
N ILE A 33 0.75 1.04 5.10
CA ILE A 33 0.28 1.29 3.73
C ILE A 33 -0.93 0.41 3.40
N ASN A 34 -0.93 -0.87 3.79
CA ASN A 34 -2.08 -1.76 3.58
C ASN A 34 -3.33 -1.26 4.30
N GLU A 35 -3.21 -0.71 5.50
CA GLU A 35 -4.33 -0.09 6.21
C GLU A 35 -4.88 1.12 5.44
N GLN A 36 -4.01 1.96 4.89
CA GLN A 36 -4.43 3.10 4.07
C GLN A 36 -5.10 2.66 2.76
N LEU A 37 -4.57 1.63 2.10
CA LEU A 37 -5.18 1.04 0.91
C LEU A 37 -6.58 0.49 1.21
N GLU A 38 -6.76 -0.16 2.36
CA GLU A 38 -8.08 -0.65 2.78
C GLU A 38 -9.07 0.50 3.00
N GLN A 39 -8.65 1.57 3.66
CA GLN A 39 -9.49 2.74 3.85
C GLN A 39 -9.87 3.42 2.52
N ILE A 40 -8.97 3.43 1.54
CA ILE A 40 -9.25 3.95 0.18
C ILE A 40 -10.26 3.04 -0.53
N LYS A 41 -10.12 1.72 -0.38
CA LYS A 41 -11.03 0.72 -0.94
C LYS A 41 -12.44 0.87 -0.36
N GLU A 42 -12.58 0.92 0.96
CA GLU A 42 -13.88 1.09 1.64
C GLU A 42 -14.63 2.35 1.14
N ILE A 43 -13.92 3.48 1.05
CA ILE A 43 -14.53 4.73 0.54
C ILE A 43 -14.91 4.60 -0.95
N SER A 44 -14.11 3.90 -1.75
CA SER A 44 -14.39 3.68 -3.17
C SER A 44 -15.62 2.79 -3.37
N GLU A 45 -15.78 1.74 -2.55
CA GLU A 45 -16.96 0.88 -2.52
C GLU A 45 -18.22 1.65 -2.12
N GLU A 46 -18.13 2.48 -1.09
CA GLU A 46 -19.25 3.35 -0.69
C GLU A 46 -19.69 4.28 -1.82
N ILE A 47 -18.76 4.85 -2.58
CA ILE A 47 -19.08 5.74 -3.72
C ILE A 47 -19.74 4.95 -4.85
N TYR A 48 -19.19 3.79 -5.19
CA TYR A 48 -19.74 2.93 -6.24
C TYR A 48 -21.17 2.47 -5.94
N ILE A 49 -21.48 2.12 -4.68
CA ILE A 49 -22.84 1.74 -4.26
C ILE A 49 -23.81 2.92 -4.41
N MET A 50 -23.42 4.12 -4.00
CA MET A 50 -24.26 5.32 -4.16
C MET A 50 -24.57 5.62 -5.63
N GLU A 51 -23.60 5.44 -6.54
CA GLU A 51 -23.82 5.63 -7.98
C GLU A 51 -24.82 4.63 -8.56
N LYS A 52 -24.71 3.35 -8.17
CA LYS A 52 -25.66 2.32 -8.60
C LYS A 52 -27.07 2.53 -8.06
N GLU A 53 -27.22 3.05 -6.84
CA GLU A 53 -28.53 3.38 -6.28
C GLU A 53 -29.17 4.57 -7.00
N GLN A 54 -28.36 5.54 -7.45
CA GLN A 54 -28.83 6.73 -8.15
C GLN A 54 -29.38 6.41 -9.56
N ASP A 55 -28.76 5.48 -10.30
CA ASP A 55 -29.26 4.97 -11.58
C ASP A 55 -30.63 4.25 -11.47
N ILE A 56 -31.00 3.77 -10.27
CA ILE A 56 -32.29 3.10 -10.01
C ILE A 56 -33.40 4.12 -9.63
N VAL A 57 -33.03 5.29 -9.10
CA VAL A 57 -33.96 6.27 -8.49
C VAL A 57 -34.34 7.42 -9.43
N GLU A 58 -33.78 7.50 -10.64
CA GLU A 58 -34.11 8.52 -11.67
C GLU A 58 -35.60 8.53 -12.10
N ASN A 59 -36.43 7.62 -11.57
CA ASN A 59 -37.90 7.66 -11.69
C ASN A 59 -38.66 8.44 -10.60
N THR A 60 -38.03 9.00 -9.56
CA THR A 60 -38.74 9.83 -8.56
C THR A 60 -37.88 10.94 -7.96
N SER A 61 -38.28 12.17 -8.27
CA SER A 61 -37.62 13.46 -8.00
C SER A 61 -37.24 13.71 -6.53
N LYS A 62 -35.94 13.74 -6.21
CA LYS A 62 -35.40 14.36 -4.97
C LYS A 62 -33.98 14.94 -5.17
N GLU A 63 -33.86 15.97 -6.01
CA GLU A 63 -32.60 16.71 -6.17
C GLU A 63 -32.46 17.76 -5.05
N GLY A 64 -31.44 17.65 -4.20
CA GLY A 64 -31.07 18.75 -3.29
C GLY A 64 -30.27 18.43 -2.04
N LYS A 65 -30.17 17.16 -1.60
CA LYS A 65 -29.38 16.77 -0.41
C LYS A 65 -28.30 15.70 -0.65
N GLU A 66 -28.32 15.00 -1.78
CA GLU A 66 -27.41 13.90 -2.09
C GLU A 66 -26.07 14.35 -2.71
N ASN A 67 -26.08 15.42 -3.51
CA ASN A 67 -24.87 15.92 -4.19
C ASN A 67 -23.79 16.45 -3.23
N ASP A 68 -24.17 16.99 -2.07
CA ASP A 68 -23.22 17.47 -1.04
C ASP A 68 -22.46 16.30 -0.38
N ASN A 69 -23.12 15.15 -0.21
CA ASN A 69 -22.53 13.98 0.44
C ASN A 69 -21.54 13.25 -0.48
N LYS A 70 -21.87 13.10 -1.77
CA LYS A 70 -20.97 12.51 -2.78
C LYS A 70 -19.69 13.34 -2.92
N THR A 71 -19.83 14.66 -3.05
CA THR A 71 -18.70 15.59 -3.18
C THR A 71 -17.77 15.52 -1.97
N SER A 72 -18.33 15.51 -0.75
CA SER A 72 -17.53 15.39 0.48
C SER A 72 -16.75 14.06 0.57
N LYS A 73 -17.33 12.94 0.14
CA LYS A 73 -16.63 11.64 0.12
C LYS A 73 -15.53 11.59 -0.93
N GLN A 74 -15.76 12.17 -2.11
CA GLN A 74 -14.72 12.28 -3.14
C GLN A 74 -13.55 13.14 -2.69
N GLU A 75 -13.78 14.23 -1.94
CA GLU A 75 -12.72 15.03 -1.34
C GLU A 75 -11.91 14.25 -0.31
N LYS A 76 -12.58 13.52 0.60
CA LYS A 76 -11.92 12.63 1.57
C LYS A 76 -11.08 11.56 0.88
N LEU A 77 -11.60 10.96 -0.19
CA LEU A 77 -10.87 9.96 -0.97
C LEU A 77 -9.58 10.53 -1.56
N LYS A 78 -9.64 11.74 -2.14
CA LYS A 78 -8.47 12.44 -2.68
C LYS A 78 -7.43 12.73 -1.60
N GLU A 79 -7.86 13.17 -0.42
CA GLU A 79 -6.97 13.43 0.71
C GLU A 79 -6.26 12.16 1.21
N LYS A 80 -7.00 11.05 1.32
CA LYS A 80 -6.42 9.75 1.73
C LYS A 80 -5.41 9.22 0.72
N ILE A 81 -5.72 9.30 -0.58
CA ILE A 81 -4.79 8.90 -1.64
C ILE A 81 -3.51 9.73 -1.55
N LYS A 82 -3.62 11.07 -1.41
CA LYS A 82 -2.46 11.94 -1.29
C LYS A 82 -1.59 11.59 -0.09
N THR A 83 -2.21 11.38 1.07
CA THR A 83 -1.50 11.01 2.31
C THR A 83 -0.76 9.68 2.14
N MET A 84 -1.43 8.68 1.55
CA MET A 84 -0.82 7.39 1.28
C MET A 84 0.33 7.48 0.26
N GLU A 85 0.22 8.30 -0.78
CA GLU A 85 1.31 8.54 -1.74
C GLU A 85 2.54 9.17 -1.08
N GLU A 86 2.34 10.13 -0.18
CA GLU A 86 3.43 10.77 0.57
C GLU A 86 4.12 9.79 1.53
N ASP A 87 3.34 9.00 2.25
CA ASP A 87 3.84 7.95 3.13
C ASP A 87 4.60 6.88 2.33
N TRP A 88 4.00 6.39 1.24
CA TRP A 88 4.62 5.41 0.36
C TRP A 88 5.92 5.93 -0.22
N LYS A 89 5.99 7.16 -0.69
CA LYS A 89 7.23 7.75 -1.22
C LYS A 89 8.37 7.70 -0.19
N SER A 90 8.08 8.03 1.07
CA SER A 90 9.07 7.96 2.15
C SER A 90 9.52 6.52 2.44
N ILE A 91 8.56 5.59 2.45
CA ILE A 91 8.80 4.16 2.72
C ILE A 91 9.57 3.51 1.58
N ASN A 92 9.14 3.72 0.34
CA ASN A 92 9.75 3.22 -0.89
C ASN A 92 11.21 3.66 -1.01
N ASN A 93 11.51 4.94 -0.76
CA ASN A 93 12.88 5.45 -0.80
C ASN A 93 13.82 4.74 0.19
N LYS A 94 13.32 4.36 1.38
CA LYS A 94 14.13 3.68 2.39
C LYS A 94 14.25 2.18 2.13
N THR A 95 13.17 1.56 1.68
CA THR A 95 13.13 0.11 1.39
C THR A 95 13.92 -0.23 0.13
N ALA A 96 14.01 0.68 -0.85
CA ALA A 96 14.85 0.53 -2.03
C ALA A 96 16.36 0.36 -1.73
N LEU A 97 16.81 0.57 -0.50
CA LEU A 97 18.18 0.29 -0.07
C LEU A 97 18.48 -1.21 0.08
N TYR A 98 17.45 -2.03 0.30
CA TYR A 98 17.63 -3.46 0.59
C TYR A 98 16.58 -4.39 -0.05
N ILE A 99 15.45 -3.87 -0.54
CA ILE A 99 14.45 -4.64 -1.30
C ILE A 99 14.73 -4.52 -2.80
N GLU A 100 14.49 -5.59 -3.55
CA GLU A 100 14.62 -5.62 -5.00
C GLU A 100 13.75 -4.54 -5.66
N HIS A 101 14.39 -3.67 -6.46
CA HIS A 101 13.70 -2.55 -7.10
C HIS A 101 12.53 -3.00 -8.01
N GLU A 102 12.63 -4.18 -8.65
CA GLU A 102 11.56 -4.71 -9.49
C GLU A 102 10.29 -5.01 -8.68
N GLU A 103 10.43 -5.45 -7.42
CA GLU A 103 9.27 -5.74 -6.55
C GLU A 103 8.58 -4.45 -6.11
N LEU A 104 9.36 -3.45 -5.71
CA LEU A 104 8.84 -2.12 -5.39
C LEU A 104 8.19 -1.45 -6.61
N GLU A 105 8.73 -1.67 -7.81
CA GLU A 105 8.16 -1.13 -9.04
C GLU A 105 6.79 -1.75 -9.37
N LYS A 106 6.58 -3.03 -9.06
CA LYS A 106 5.26 -3.67 -9.19
C LYS A 106 4.22 -2.98 -8.31
N ALA A 107 4.57 -2.66 -7.07
CA ALA A 107 3.70 -1.91 -6.17
C ALA A 107 3.43 -0.48 -6.71
N ASN A 108 4.47 0.23 -7.17
CA ASN A 108 4.34 1.56 -7.78
C ASN A 108 3.36 1.56 -8.96
N VAL A 109 3.49 0.58 -9.87
CA VAL A 109 2.61 0.45 -11.02
C VAL A 109 1.16 0.23 -10.58
N SER A 110 0.92 -0.66 -9.61
CA SER A 110 -0.41 -0.89 -9.04
C SER A 110 -1.00 0.39 -8.46
N MET A 111 -0.17 1.19 -7.76
CA MET A 111 -0.58 2.46 -7.15
C MET A 111 -0.97 3.52 -8.19
N VAL A 112 -0.18 3.65 -9.25
CA VAL A 112 -0.50 4.55 -10.36
C VAL A 112 -1.80 4.16 -11.02
N LYS A 113 -2.04 2.86 -11.22
CA LYS A 113 -3.26 2.34 -11.85
C LYS A 113 -4.50 2.62 -11.03
N PHE A 114 -4.57 2.21 -9.75
CA PHE A 114 -5.80 2.44 -8.98
C PHE A 114 -6.09 3.92 -8.84
N LYS A 115 -5.06 4.77 -8.69
CA LYS A 115 -5.25 6.22 -8.64
C LYS A 115 -5.85 6.73 -9.94
N ARG A 116 -5.39 6.22 -11.08
CA ARG A 116 -5.93 6.58 -12.38
C ARG A 116 -7.38 6.13 -12.53
N TYR A 117 -7.70 4.91 -12.11
CA TYR A 117 -9.07 4.39 -12.15
C TYR A 117 -10.02 5.19 -11.26
N ILE A 118 -9.62 5.55 -10.04
CA ILE A 118 -10.40 6.45 -9.17
C ILE A 118 -10.65 7.81 -9.83
N GLN A 119 -9.66 8.37 -10.52
CA GLN A 119 -9.82 9.65 -11.25
C GLN A 119 -10.76 9.55 -12.45
N LEU A 120 -10.91 8.36 -13.02
CA LEU A 120 -11.83 8.07 -14.12
C LEU A 120 -13.20 7.61 -13.62
N GLU A 121 -13.40 7.55 -12.29
CA GLU A 121 -14.60 7.00 -11.65
C GLU A 121 -14.85 5.50 -11.99
N GLU A 122 -13.80 4.80 -12.43
CA GLU A 122 -13.78 3.37 -12.72
C GLU A 122 -13.50 2.58 -11.42
N TYR A 123 -14.44 2.63 -10.46
CA TYR A 123 -14.22 2.12 -9.11
C TYR A 123 -14.02 0.60 -9.04
N THR A 124 -14.60 -0.17 -9.96
CA THR A 124 -14.43 -1.63 -9.98
C THR A 124 -12.97 -2.01 -10.28
N GLU A 125 -12.39 -1.38 -11.28
CA GLU A 125 -10.99 -1.52 -11.69
C GLU A 125 -10.05 -0.97 -10.62
N ALA A 126 -10.41 0.15 -9.99
CA ALA A 126 -9.67 0.70 -8.88
C ALA A 126 -9.58 -0.26 -7.69
N ILE A 127 -10.70 -0.87 -7.29
CA ILE A 127 -10.75 -1.83 -6.18
C ILE A 127 -9.88 -3.06 -6.49
N ALA A 128 -9.94 -3.59 -7.71
CA ALA A 128 -9.11 -4.72 -8.12
C ALA A 128 -7.61 -4.39 -8.02
N GLU A 129 -7.18 -3.21 -8.46
CA GLU A 129 -5.77 -2.80 -8.38
C GLU A 129 -5.34 -2.40 -6.95
N LEU A 130 -6.26 -1.96 -6.08
CA LEU A 130 -5.99 -1.77 -4.64
C LEU A 130 -5.68 -3.11 -3.96
N GLU A 131 -6.47 -4.15 -4.24
CA GLU A 131 -6.23 -5.50 -3.73
C GLU A 131 -4.94 -6.10 -4.27
N ASN A 132 -4.66 -5.91 -5.56
CA ASN A 132 -3.41 -6.31 -6.17
C ASN A 132 -2.20 -5.62 -5.50
N CYS A 133 -2.30 -4.32 -5.20
CA CYS A 133 -1.25 -3.59 -4.50
C CYS A 133 -1.01 -4.17 -3.10
N LYS A 134 -2.07 -4.46 -2.34
CA LYS A 134 -1.95 -5.09 -1.01
C LYS A 134 -1.28 -6.47 -1.10
N TYR A 135 -1.67 -7.28 -2.08
CA TYR A 135 -1.07 -8.59 -2.32
C TYR A 135 0.44 -8.49 -2.60
N ILE A 136 0.86 -7.53 -3.43
CA ILE A 136 2.29 -7.30 -3.72
C ILE A 136 3.04 -6.93 -2.44
N LEU A 137 2.50 -6.00 -1.64
CA LEU A 137 3.14 -5.57 -0.39
C LEU A 137 3.23 -6.70 0.63
N ASP A 138 2.17 -7.51 0.78
CA ASP A 138 2.19 -8.68 1.65
C ASP A 138 3.21 -9.72 1.16
N HIS A 139 3.30 -9.94 -0.16
CA HIS A 139 4.26 -10.87 -0.75
C HIS A 139 5.72 -10.45 -0.47
N ILE A 140 6.04 -9.17 -0.67
CA ILE A 140 7.37 -8.63 -0.37
C ILE A 140 7.67 -8.80 1.12
N ARG A 141 6.75 -8.41 2.00
CA ARG A 141 6.92 -8.56 3.46
C ARG A 141 7.22 -10.00 3.85
N ASP A 142 6.49 -10.96 3.27
CA ASP A 142 6.60 -12.37 3.61
C ASP A 142 7.90 -12.99 3.04
N LYS A 143 8.36 -12.51 1.87
CA LYS A 143 9.67 -12.88 1.29
C LYS A 143 10.84 -12.36 2.11
N GLU A 144 10.73 -11.12 2.62
CA GLU A 144 11.74 -10.49 3.49
C GLU A 144 11.71 -11.00 4.94
N ALA A 145 10.82 -11.94 5.29
CA ALA A 145 10.87 -12.61 6.59
C ALA A 145 12.06 -13.56 6.64
N MET A 146 12.90 -13.46 7.68
CA MET A 146 14.06 -14.34 7.87
C MET A 146 13.67 -15.80 7.65
N GLN A 147 14.24 -16.41 6.61
CA GLN A 147 14.33 -17.85 6.46
C GLN A 147 15.74 -18.27 6.87
N ILE A 148 15.87 -19.37 7.61
CA ILE A 148 17.18 -19.91 8.07
C ILE A 148 18.16 -20.13 6.91
N ILE A 149 17.64 -20.28 5.69
CA ILE A 149 18.41 -20.39 4.44
C ILE A 149 19.22 -19.11 4.15
N ASN A 150 18.77 -17.93 4.58
CA ASN A 150 19.46 -16.65 4.35
C ASN A 150 20.78 -16.52 5.15
N LEU A 151 21.13 -17.50 5.99
CA LEU A 151 22.38 -17.57 6.76
C LEU A 151 23.45 -18.51 6.15
N PHE A 152 23.14 -19.21 5.06
CA PHE A 152 24.03 -20.17 4.38
C PHE A 152 24.10 -19.92 2.87
#